data_AF-A0A7E4ZV62-F1
#
_entry.id   AF-A0A7E4ZV62-F1
#
_cell.length_a   1.000
_cell.length_b   1.000
_cell.length_c   1.000
_cell.angle_alpha   90.00
_cell.angle_beta   90.00
_cell.angle_gamma   90.00
#
_symmetry.space_group_name_H-M   'P 1'
#
loop_
_entity.id
_entity.type
_entity.pdbx_description
1 polymer ?
#
loop_
_entity_poly.entity_id
_entity_poly.type
_entity_poly.pdbx_seq_one_letter_code
_entity_poly.pdbx_strand_id
1 'polypeptide(L)'
;DRIISKSLRGNIVALSQAKYSSHVMEQAFEFANYDALLQLVEEVFNGRVNTKNGRDSLNQMLFDQFGNYVIQRLLNIAIQMRHNERPGEATWFQALSDKIIENAQALLKYSSGKKIIDILSCELGYDFV
;
A
#
# COMPACT_ATOMS: atom_id res chain seq x y z
N ASP A 1 0.91 -20.79 -0.08
CA ASP A 1 1.64 -19.58 0.37
C ASP A 1 2.27 -19.57 1.75
N ARG A 2 2.70 -20.71 2.34
CA ARG A 2 3.36 -20.68 3.66
C ARG A 2 4.82 -20.20 3.64
N ILE A 3 5.53 -20.37 2.52
CA ILE A 3 6.96 -20.03 2.41
C ILE A 3 7.14 -18.53 2.13
N ILE A 4 6.31 -17.97 1.24
CA ILE A 4 6.36 -16.54 0.89
C ILE A 4 5.99 -15.69 2.12
N SER A 5 4.84 -15.95 2.76
CA SER A 5 4.43 -15.22 3.96
C SER A 5 5.48 -15.26 5.09
N LYS A 6 6.11 -16.42 5.33
CA LYS A 6 7.18 -16.52 6.35
C LYS A 6 8.46 -15.76 6.00
N SER A 7 8.82 -15.69 4.72
CA SER A 7 10.08 -15.07 4.29
C SER A 7 9.95 -13.54 4.14
N LEU A 8 8.73 -13.04 3.92
CA LEU A 8 8.46 -11.60 3.75
C LEU A 8 8.15 -10.88 5.08
N ARG A 9 7.62 -11.61 6.07
CA ARG A 9 7.21 -11.04 7.36
C ARG A 9 8.38 -10.36 8.09
N GLY A 10 8.10 -9.20 8.67
CA GLY A 10 9.04 -8.33 9.36
C GLY A 10 9.93 -7.49 8.45
N ASN A 11 9.83 -7.66 7.13
CA ASN A 11 10.66 -6.99 6.14
C ASN A 11 9.83 -6.30 5.04
N ILE A 12 8.52 -6.17 5.20
CA ILE A 12 7.62 -5.75 4.11
C ILE A 12 7.99 -4.37 3.56
N VAL A 13 8.26 -3.41 4.45
CA VAL A 13 8.70 -2.06 4.04
C VAL A 13 10.05 -2.12 3.33
N ALA A 14 11.03 -2.81 3.92
CA ALA A 14 12.38 -2.90 3.36
C ALA A 14 12.39 -3.57 1.98
N LEU A 15 11.62 -4.63 1.80
CA LEU A 15 11.49 -5.34 0.53
C LEU A 15 10.74 -4.50 -0.52
N SER A 16 9.73 -3.73 -0.09
CA SER A 16 9.00 -2.81 -0.97
C SER A 16 9.86 -1.65 -1.47
N GLN A 17 10.88 -1.25 -0.71
CA GLN A 17 11.80 -0.16 -1.05
C GLN A 17 13.04 -0.62 -1.83
N ALA A 18 13.18 -1.92 -2.10
CA ALA A 18 14.32 -2.45 -2.85
C ALA A 18 13.91 -2.76 -4.29
N LYS A 19 14.70 -2.25 -5.24
CA LYS A 19 14.44 -2.27 -6.70
C LYS A 19 13.88 -3.58 -7.26
N TYR A 20 14.42 -4.72 -6.83
CA TYR A 20 14.04 -6.02 -7.39
C TYR A 20 12.98 -6.72 -6.55
N SER A 21 13.04 -6.60 -5.23
CA SER A 21 12.06 -7.22 -4.34
C SER A 21 10.74 -6.46 -4.31
N SER A 22 10.69 -5.18 -4.69
CA SER A 22 9.45 -4.42 -4.82
C SER A 22 8.49 -5.07 -5.82
N HIS A 23 9.02 -5.58 -6.93
CA HIS A 23 8.24 -6.36 -7.90
C HIS A 23 7.70 -7.65 -7.30
N VAL A 24 8.51 -8.36 -6.51
CA VAL A 24 8.06 -9.55 -5.79
C VAL A 24 6.95 -9.18 -4.81
N MET A 25 7.07 -8.04 -4.13
CA MET A 25 6.02 -7.55 -3.23
C MET A 25 4.72 -7.24 -3.97
N GLU A 26 4.78 -6.55 -5.11
CA GLU A 26 3.59 -6.30 -5.94
C GLU A 26 2.86 -7.60 -6.31
N GLN A 27 3.62 -8.62 -6.76
CA GLN A 27 3.04 -9.93 -7.09
C GLN A 27 2.54 -10.66 -5.84
N ALA A 28 3.23 -10.54 -4.71
CA ALA A 28 2.82 -11.17 -3.46
C ALA A 28 1.49 -10.59 -2.98
N PHE A 29 1.28 -9.27 -3.01
CA PHE A 29 -0.02 -8.67 -2.71
C PHE A 29 -1.10 -9.10 -3.72
N GLU A 30 -0.76 -9.13 -5.02
CA GLU A 30 -1.71 -9.50 -6.06
C GLU A 30 -2.23 -10.93 -5.90
N PHE A 31 -1.35 -11.90 -5.68
CA PHE A 31 -1.68 -13.33 -5.75
C PHE A 31 -1.77 -14.04 -4.40
N ALA A 32 -1.45 -13.37 -3.28
CA ALA A 32 -1.62 -13.96 -1.96
C ALA A 32 -3.07 -14.37 -1.72
N ASN A 33 -3.24 -15.55 -1.12
CA ASN A 33 -4.51 -15.93 -0.50
C ASN A 33 -4.88 -14.97 0.65
N TYR A 34 -6.14 -15.01 1.08
CA TYR A 34 -6.67 -14.06 2.08
C TYR A 34 -5.84 -14.02 3.38
N ASP A 35 -5.49 -15.18 3.95
CA ASP A 35 -4.71 -15.24 5.21
C ASP A 35 -3.31 -14.64 5.08
N ALA A 36 -2.64 -14.86 3.95
CA ALA A 36 -1.33 -14.29 3.69
C ALA A 36 -1.45 -12.79 3.43
N LEU A 37 -2.44 -12.37 2.63
CA LEU A 37 -2.70 -10.97 2.33
C LEU A 37 -2.99 -10.17 3.60
N LEU A 38 -3.84 -10.69 4.48
CA LEU A 38 -4.13 -10.08 5.78
C LEU A 38 -2.84 -9.82 6.57
N GLN A 39 -1.94 -10.81 6.68
CA GLN A 39 -0.67 -10.64 7.37
C GLN A 39 0.25 -9.59 6.72
N LEU A 40 0.32 -9.57 5.39
CA LEU A 40 1.14 -8.59 4.66
C LEU A 40 0.61 -7.17 4.90
N VAL A 41 -0.72 -7.01 4.82
CA VAL A 41 -1.40 -5.72 4.93
C VAL A 41 -1.38 -5.20 6.38
N GLU A 42 -1.56 -6.07 7.37
CA GLU A 42 -1.40 -5.74 8.78
C GLU A 42 0.00 -5.17 9.08
N GLU A 43 1.06 -5.72 8.48
CA GLU A 43 2.41 -5.18 8.66
C GLU A 43 2.59 -3.79 8.03
N VAL A 44 1.92 -3.53 6.91
CA VAL A 44 1.94 -2.20 6.27
C VAL A 44 1.19 -1.17 7.12
N PHE A 45 0.00 -1.51 7.64
CA PHE A 45 -0.82 -0.58 8.43
C PHE A 45 -0.35 -0.43 9.89
N ASN A 46 0.02 -1.53 10.55
CA ASN A 46 0.43 -1.55 11.95
C ASN A 46 1.95 -1.45 12.12
N GLY A 47 2.71 -1.46 11.02
CA GLY A 47 4.14 -1.26 11.03
C GLY A 47 4.50 0.15 11.51
N ARG A 48 4.72 0.29 12.81
CA ARG A 48 5.58 1.34 13.34
C ARG A 48 7.01 0.86 13.20
N VAL A 49 7.60 1.04 12.02
CA VAL A 49 9.06 0.92 11.92
C VAL A 49 9.65 2.01 12.80
N ASN A 50 10.52 1.63 13.75
CA ASN A 50 11.33 2.54 14.58
C ASN A 50 12.28 3.36 13.69
N THR A 51 11.73 4.23 12.85
CA THR A 51 12.51 5.19 12.09
C THR A 51 12.83 6.36 12.99
N LYS A 52 14.06 6.87 12.88
CA LYS A 52 14.53 8.05 13.61
C LYS A 52 13.64 9.30 13.41
N ASN A 53 12.74 9.25 12.43
CA ASN A 53 11.88 10.35 12.00
C ASN A 53 10.40 10.15 12.38
N GLY A 54 10.04 9.04 13.04
CA GLY A 54 8.67 8.77 13.51
C GLY A 54 7.63 8.56 12.42
N ARG A 55 8.04 8.31 11.16
CA ARG A 55 7.10 8.07 10.04
C ARG A 55 6.60 6.63 10.06
N ASP A 56 5.29 6.45 9.97
CA ASP A 56 4.66 5.14 9.77
C ASP A 56 5.06 4.48 8.43
N SER A 57 4.92 3.17 8.33
CA SER A 57 5.28 2.37 7.14
C SER A 57 4.65 2.87 5.85
N LEU A 58 3.36 3.24 5.88
CA LEU A 58 2.63 3.76 4.71
C LEU A 58 3.28 5.02 4.16
N ASN A 59 3.58 5.99 5.03
CA ASN A 59 4.25 7.22 4.65
C ASN A 59 5.62 6.94 4.02
N GLN A 60 6.38 5.98 4.55
CA GLN A 60 7.67 5.65 3.96
C GLN A 60 7.55 5.07 2.56
N MET A 61 6.55 4.23 2.31
CA MET A 61 6.34 3.60 1.01
C MET A 61 5.72 4.56 -0.02
N LEU A 62 4.79 5.42 0.41
CA LEU A 62 4.14 6.44 -0.44
C LEU A 62 5.16 7.33 -1.16
N PHE A 63 6.20 7.75 -0.45
CA PHE A 63 7.22 8.67 -0.97
C PHE A 63 8.50 7.98 -1.44
N ASP A 64 8.58 6.64 -1.38
CA ASP A 64 9.74 5.91 -1.85
C ASP A 64 9.70 5.70 -3.38
N GLN A 65 10.88 5.66 -4.01
CA GLN A 65 11.03 5.50 -5.46
C GLN A 65 10.56 4.14 -6.00
N PHE A 66 10.49 3.10 -5.16
CA PHE A 66 9.98 1.76 -5.50
C PHE A 66 8.73 1.39 -4.71
N GLY A 67 8.67 1.75 -3.43
CA GLY A 67 7.54 1.46 -2.54
C GLY A 67 6.21 2.05 -3.02
N ASN A 68 6.24 3.15 -3.76
CA ASN A 68 5.04 3.78 -4.30
C ASN A 68 4.25 2.86 -5.26
N TYR A 69 4.92 1.95 -5.96
CA TYR A 69 4.26 0.98 -6.85
C TYR A 69 3.51 -0.07 -6.04
N VAL A 70 4.09 -0.49 -4.92
CA VAL A 70 3.43 -1.41 -3.97
C VAL A 70 2.18 -0.77 -3.36
N ILE A 71 2.23 0.52 -3.03
CA ILE A 71 1.05 1.25 -2.53
C ILE A 71 -0.04 1.39 -3.61
N GLN A 72 0.32 1.71 -4.85
CA GLN A 72 -0.65 1.74 -5.96
C GLN A 72 -1.32 0.36 -6.15
N ARG A 73 -0.54 -0.72 -6.08
CA ARG A 73 -1.07 -2.09 -6.15
C ARG A 73 -2.02 -2.39 -4.99
N LEU A 74 -1.63 -2.04 -3.77
CA LEU A 74 -2.44 -2.27 -2.58
C LEU A 74 -3.75 -1.45 -2.62
N LEU A 75 -3.71 -0.21 -3.10
CA LEU A 75 -4.89 0.62 -3.30
C LEU A 75 -5.87 -0.03 -4.29
N ASN A 76 -5.39 -0.51 -5.44
CA ASN A 76 -6.24 -1.20 -6.41
C ASN A 76 -6.88 -2.48 -5.84
N ILE A 77 -6.13 -3.25 -5.05
CA ILE A 77 -6.67 -4.44 -4.37
C ILE A 77 -7.75 -4.04 -3.36
N ALA A 78 -7.53 -2.98 -2.58
CA ALA A 78 -8.53 -2.48 -1.64
C ALA A 78 -9.81 -1.97 -2.35
N ILE A 79 -9.67 -1.40 -3.55
CA ILE A 79 -10.79 -1.02 -4.43
C ILE A 79 -11.57 -2.25 -4.89
N GLN A 80 -10.91 -3.29 -5.38
CA GLN A 80 -11.55 -4.56 -5.76
C GLN A 80 -12.33 -5.18 -4.58
N MET A 81 -11.78 -5.08 -3.37
CA MET A 81 -12.46 -5.55 -2.15
C MET A 81 -13.69 -4.72 -1.82
N ARG A 82 -13.60 -3.39 -1.95
CA ARG A 82 -14.74 -2.47 -1.79
C ARG A 82 -15.88 -2.81 -2.76
N HIS A 83 -15.55 -3.19 -4.00
CA HIS A 83 -16.52 -3.59 -5.03
C HIS A 83 -16.97 -5.05 -4.93
N ASN A 84 -16.53 -5.80 -3.92
CA ASN A 84 -16.79 -7.24 -3.74
C ASN A 84 -16.28 -8.13 -4.89
N GLU A 85 -15.30 -7.65 -5.67
CA GLU A 85 -14.63 -8.43 -6.72
C GLU A 85 -13.59 -9.40 -6.14
N ARG A 86 -13.09 -9.08 -4.94
CA ARG A 86 -12.12 -9.89 -4.20
C ARG A 86 -12.54 -9.98 -2.72
N PRO A 87 -12.50 -11.17 -2.09
CA PRO A 87 -12.77 -11.30 -0.66
C PRO A 87 -11.70 -10.56 0.15
N GLY A 88 -12.11 -9.74 1.11
CA GLY A 88 -11.20 -8.85 1.81
C GLY A 88 -11.89 -7.96 2.84
N GLU A 89 -11.08 -7.20 3.57
CA GLU A 89 -11.56 -6.21 4.54
C GLU A 89 -11.74 -4.85 3.86
N ALA A 90 -12.98 -4.37 3.77
CA ALA A 90 -13.28 -3.06 3.19
C ALA A 90 -12.62 -1.89 3.95
N THR A 91 -12.25 -2.11 5.22
CA THR A 91 -11.57 -1.12 6.07
C THR A 91 -10.20 -0.70 5.53
N TRP A 92 -9.54 -1.54 4.72
CA TRP A 92 -8.25 -1.22 4.12
C TRP A 92 -8.33 -0.04 3.14
N PHE A 93 -9.42 0.02 2.36
CA PHE A 93 -9.63 1.14 1.44
C PHE A 93 -9.74 2.46 2.22
N GLN A 94 -10.52 2.46 3.31
CA GLN A 94 -10.68 3.65 4.15
C GLN A 94 -9.34 4.10 4.74
N ALA A 95 -8.58 3.17 5.34
CA ALA A 95 -7.29 3.49 5.95
C ALA A 95 -6.26 4.03 4.94
N LEU A 96 -6.21 3.48 3.72
CA LEU A 96 -5.35 4.01 2.65
C LEU A 96 -5.82 5.39 2.19
N SER A 97 -7.14 5.56 2.00
CA SER A 97 -7.73 6.81 1.55
C SER A 97 -7.44 7.94 2.53
N ASP A 98 -7.68 7.71 3.83
CA ASP A 98 -7.38 8.68 4.88
C ASP A 98 -5.91 9.11 4.82
N LYS A 99 -5.00 8.14 4.67
CA LYS A 99 -3.57 8.42 4.63
C LYS A 99 -3.14 9.20 3.39
N ILE A 100 -3.71 8.87 2.22
CA ILE A 100 -3.42 9.55 0.97
C ILE A 100 -3.95 10.99 1.03
N ILE A 101 -5.17 11.18 1.54
CA ILE A 101 -5.80 12.49 1.70
C ILE A 101 -4.99 13.36 2.68
N GLU A 102 -4.59 12.82 3.84
CA GLU A 102 -3.71 13.50 4.81
C GLU A 102 -2.42 14.04 4.16
N ASN A 103 -1.90 13.34 3.15
CA ASN A 103 -0.61 13.63 2.53
C ASN A 103 -0.72 14.22 1.11
N ALA A 104 -1.93 14.54 0.63
CA ALA A 104 -2.21 14.85 -0.76
C ALA A 104 -1.34 16.00 -1.31
N GLN A 105 -1.24 17.11 -0.58
CA GLN A 105 -0.44 18.27 -0.99
C GLN A 105 1.06 17.96 -1.12
N ALA A 106 1.58 17.04 -0.31
CA ALA A 106 2.96 16.59 -0.43
C ALA A 106 3.13 15.61 -1.61
N LEU A 107 2.15 14.73 -1.83
CA LEU A 107 2.15 13.75 -2.92
C LEU A 107 2.11 14.41 -4.31
N LEU A 108 1.37 15.52 -4.47
CA LEU A 108 1.30 16.27 -5.74
C LEU A 108 2.67 16.75 -6.26
N LYS A 109 3.68 16.83 -5.39
CA LYS A 109 5.06 17.20 -5.78
C LYS A 109 5.78 16.08 -6.54
N TYR A 110 5.25 14.85 -6.53
CA TYR A 110 5.84 13.67 -7.14
C TYR A 110 4.93 13.09 -8.22
N SER A 111 5.52 12.60 -9.32
CA SER A 111 4.76 11.94 -10.39
C SER A 111 4.02 10.69 -9.90
N SER A 112 4.60 9.93 -8.96
CA SER A 112 3.95 8.79 -8.32
C SER A 112 2.77 9.23 -7.46
N GLY A 113 2.92 10.32 -6.69
CA GLY A 113 1.87 10.85 -5.84
C GLY A 113 0.67 11.37 -6.63
N LYS A 114 0.88 12.02 -7.78
CA LYS A 114 -0.19 12.40 -8.70
C LYS A 114 -1.00 11.18 -9.17
N LYS A 115 -0.33 10.12 -9.61
CA LYS A 115 -1.01 8.87 -10.01
C LYS A 115 -1.83 8.25 -8.87
N ILE A 116 -1.30 8.24 -7.65
CA ILE A 116 -2.00 7.72 -6.47
C ILE A 116 -3.26 8.55 -6.19
N ILE A 117 -3.16 9.88 -6.27
CA ILE A 117 -4.30 10.79 -6.15
C ILE A 117 -5.31 10.53 -7.27
N ASP A 118 -4.88 10.43 -8.51
CA ASP A 118 -5.76 10.18 -9.66
C ASP A 118 -6.56 8.88 -9.49
N ILE A 119 -5.91 7.80 -9.04
CA ILE A 119 -6.59 6.52 -8.74
C ILE A 119 -7.67 6.73 -7.67
N LEU A 120 -7.33 7.40 -6.58
CA LEU A 120 -8.27 7.62 -5.48
C LEU A 120 -9.40 8.56 -5.87
N SER A 121 -9.13 9.66 -6.58
CA SER A 121 -10.14 10.61 -7.04
C SER A 121 -11.11 9.95 -8.03
N CYS A 122 -10.59 9.08 -8.91
CA CYS A 122 -11.44 8.32 -9.82
C CYS A 122 -12.39 7.37 -9.06
N GLU A 123 -11.90 6.72 -8.01
CA GLU A 123 -12.70 5.80 -7.18
C GLU A 123 -13.71 6.54 -6.28
N LEU A 124 -13.36 7.73 -5.80
CA LEU A 124 -14.24 8.56 -4.98
C LEU A 124 -15.29 9.32 -5.83
N GLY A 125 -15.02 9.52 -7.11
CA GLY A 125 -15.88 10.26 -8.03
C GLY A 125 -15.79 11.77 -7.90
N TYR A 126 -14.77 12.29 -7.21
CA TYR A 126 -14.50 13.73 -7.09
C TYR A 126 -13.01 13.98 -6.85
N ASP A 127 -12.55 15.18 -7.19
CA ASP A 127 -11.19 15.65 -6.86
C ASP A 127 -11.17 16.20 -5.43
N PHE A 128 -10.30 15.67 -4.60
CA PHE A 128 -10.21 15.97 -3.16
C PHE A 128 -9.00 16.84 -2.80
N VAL A 129 -8.24 17.34 -3.79
CA VAL A 129 -6.98 18.08 -3.58
C VAL A 129 -7.07 19.54 -4.00
#